data_AF-A0A946CX85-F1
#
_entry.id   AF-A0A946CX85-F1
#
_cell.length_a   1.000
_cell.length_b   1.000
_cell.length_c   1.000
_cell.angle_alpha   90.00
_cell.angle_beta   90.00
_cell.angle_gamma   90.00
#
_symmetry.space_group_name_H-M   'P 1'
#
loop_
_entity.id
_entity.type
_entity.pdbx_description
1 polymer ?
#
loop_
_entity_poly.entity_id
_entity_poly.type
_entity_poly.pdbx_seq_one_letter_code
_entity_poly.pdbx_strand_id
1 'polypeptide(L)'
;MSDQENKFENEKVSIIVENKKNCVVELQVTASKELVEDGYKKAIKEVSKEVEIPGFRKGKAPTDMILKKFQPQVEEQFKRKIADIAFIEAEKLCKLPILSNSSRISFDLKEYSKEDGAKLKFSFEIEPTIPTVDPKDFKLEAITKK
;
A
#
# COMPACT_ATOMS: atom_id res chain seq x y z
N MET A 1 -24.34 11.74 0.92
CA MET A 1 -24.27 10.44 1.62
C MET A 1 -22.82 10.28 2.02
N SER A 2 -22.59 10.20 3.32
CA SER A 2 -21.42 10.70 4.03
C SER A 2 -20.12 9.99 3.64
N ASP A 3 -19.18 10.77 3.09
CA ASP A 3 -17.77 10.44 3.00
C ASP A 3 -17.23 10.16 4.41
N GLN A 4 -17.19 8.89 4.80
CA GLN A 4 -16.52 8.50 6.03
C GLN A 4 -15.02 8.57 5.79
N GLU A 5 -14.42 9.72 6.09
CA GLU A 5 -12.99 9.85 6.37
C GLU A 5 -12.66 8.99 7.59
N ASN A 6 -12.29 7.74 7.34
CA ASN A 6 -11.80 6.88 8.40
C ASN A 6 -10.29 7.09 8.50
N LYS A 7 -9.88 7.90 9.49
CA LYS A 7 -8.47 8.04 9.85
C LYS A 7 -8.08 6.89 10.78
N PHE A 8 -7.11 6.08 10.37
CA PHE A 8 -6.54 5.01 11.18
C PHE A 8 -5.10 5.35 11.52
N GLU A 9 -4.74 5.29 12.80
CA GLU A 9 -3.40 5.62 13.25
C GLU A 9 -2.86 4.51 14.15
N ASN A 10 -1.62 4.11 13.93
CA ASN A 10 -0.84 3.32 14.87
C ASN A 10 0.53 3.98 15.09
N GLU A 11 1.34 3.46 16.01
CA GLU A 11 2.67 4.01 16.33
C GLU A 11 3.64 4.06 15.12
N LYS A 12 3.34 3.36 14.01
CA LYS A 12 4.25 3.14 12.88
C LYS A 12 3.74 3.68 11.54
N VAL A 13 2.45 3.92 11.39
CA VAL A 13 1.77 4.39 10.18
C VAL A 13 0.51 5.21 10.53
N SER A 14 0.32 6.31 9.83
CA SER A 14 -0.94 7.07 9.81
C SER A 14 -1.60 6.90 8.45
N ILE A 15 -2.88 6.50 8.43
CA ILE A 15 -3.62 6.15 7.22
C ILE A 15 -4.85 7.02 7.12
N ILE A 16 -5.04 7.62 5.95
CA ILE A 16 -6.23 8.38 5.59
C ILE A 16 -6.90 7.64 4.44
N VAL A 17 -8.15 7.25 4.61
CA VAL A 17 -8.96 6.57 3.60
C VAL A 17 -9.92 7.57 2.96
N GLU A 18 -9.85 7.72 1.63
CA GLU A 18 -10.77 8.54 0.84
C GLU A 18 -11.52 7.66 -0.17
N ASN A 19 -12.85 7.63 -0.08
CA ASN A 19 -13.68 6.87 -1.02
C ASN A 19 -14.08 7.74 -2.22
N LYS A 20 -13.77 7.30 -3.43
CA LYS A 20 -14.12 7.97 -4.69
C LYS A 20 -15.28 7.29 -5.40
N LYS A 21 -15.76 7.94 -6.45
CA LYS A 21 -16.76 7.38 -7.39
C LYS A 21 -16.21 6.09 -8.03
N ASN A 22 -17.11 5.20 -8.44
CA ASN A 22 -16.82 3.90 -9.06
C ASN A 22 -16.12 2.87 -8.16
N CYS A 23 -16.39 2.89 -6.85
CA CYS A 23 -15.80 1.96 -5.88
C CYS A 23 -14.26 2.02 -5.85
N VAL A 24 -13.68 3.18 -6.16
CA VAL A 24 -12.24 3.43 -6.05
C VAL A 24 -11.95 4.01 -4.67
N VAL A 25 -10.94 3.49 -3.99
CA VAL A 25 -10.47 3.99 -2.70
C VAL A 25 -9.05 4.49 -2.85
N GLU A 26 -8.80 5.70 -2.34
CA GLU A 26 -7.45 6.24 -2.20
C GLU A 26 -7.01 6.14 -0.73
N LEU A 27 -5.92 5.41 -0.48
CA LEU A 27 -5.26 5.38 0.82
C LEU A 27 -4.06 6.32 0.78
N GLN A 28 -4.00 7.28 1.69
CA GLN A 28 -2.79 8.03 1.97
C GLN A 28 -2.15 7.45 3.22
N VAL A 29 -0.98 6.83 3.06
CA VAL A 29 -0.24 6.19 4.15
C VAL A 29 1.01 7.01 4.44
N THR A 30 1.14 7.47 5.67
CA THR A 30 2.34 8.14 6.19
C THR A 30 3.08 7.14 7.07
N ALA A 31 4.21 6.64 6.59
CA ALA A 31 5.06 5.70 7.31
C ALA A 31 6.09 6.42 8.20
N SER A 32 6.24 5.95 9.45
CA SER A 32 7.22 6.45 10.41
C SER A 32 8.66 6.23 9.94
N LYS A 33 9.59 7.03 10.48
CA LYS A 33 11.04 6.91 10.25
C LYS A 33 11.58 5.49 10.46
N GLU A 34 11.11 4.80 11.49
CA GLU A 34 11.57 3.44 11.82
C GLU A 34 11.23 2.43 10.72
N LEU A 35 10.04 2.59 10.11
CA LEU A 35 9.59 1.75 9.00
C LEU A 35 10.41 2.04 7.74
N VAL A 36 10.75 3.31 7.50
CA VAL A 36 11.61 3.75 6.41
C VAL A 36 13.02 3.18 6.56
N GLU A 37 13.61 3.26 7.75
CA GLU A 37 14.94 2.70 8.02
C GLU A 37 14.98 1.17 7.87
N ASP A 38 13.96 0.46 8.35
CA ASP A 38 13.84 -0.99 8.16
C ASP A 38 13.68 -1.36 6.67
N GLY A 39 12.85 -0.60 5.95
CA GLY A 39 12.69 -0.71 4.49
C GLY A 39 14.03 -0.54 3.75
N TYR A 40 14.81 0.48 4.12
CA TYR A 40 16.14 0.71 3.54
C TYR A 40 17.12 -0.43 3.83
N LYS A 41 17.17 -0.90 5.08
CA LYS A 41 18.04 -2.04 5.46
C LYS A 41 17.69 -3.30 4.68
N LYS A 42 16.40 -3.58 4.50
CA LYS A 42 15.90 -4.71 3.70
C LYS A 42 16.24 -4.54 2.23
N ALA A 43 16.00 -3.37 1.64
CA ALA A 43 16.33 -3.09 0.24
C ALA A 43 17.81 -3.28 -0.04
N ILE A 44 18.70 -2.76 0.81
CA ILE A 44 20.15 -2.95 0.66
C ILE A 44 20.53 -4.43 0.76
N LYS A 45 19.86 -5.20 1.62
CA LYS A 45 20.11 -6.65 1.76
C LYS A 45 19.62 -7.46 0.56
N GLU A 46 18.58 -7.02 -0.15
CA GLU A 46 18.16 -7.65 -1.41
C GLU A 46 19.14 -7.32 -2.53
N VAL A 47 19.45 -6.03 -2.70
CA VAL A 47 20.42 -5.57 -3.69
C VAL A 47 21.79 -6.24 -3.47
N SER A 48 22.24 -6.40 -2.22
CA SER A 48 23.53 -7.04 -1.93
C SER A 48 23.60 -8.50 -2.37
N LYS A 49 22.46 -9.22 -2.41
CA LYS A 49 22.40 -10.61 -2.89
C LYS A 49 22.42 -10.67 -4.41
N GLU A 50 21.86 -9.68 -5.08
CA GLU A 50 21.77 -9.60 -6.54
C GLU A 50 23.07 -9.09 -7.17
N VAL A 51 23.73 -8.11 -6.55
CA VAL A 51 24.88 -7.40 -7.14
C VAL A 51 26.23 -8.09 -6.87
N GLU A 52 27.12 -7.99 -7.85
CA GLU A 52 28.51 -8.44 -7.76
C GLU A 52 29.42 -7.24 -7.55
N ILE A 53 30.15 -7.25 -6.42
CA ILE A 53 31.15 -6.22 -6.13
C ILE A 53 32.53 -6.87 -6.22
N PRO A 54 33.45 -6.34 -7.05
CA PRO A 54 34.78 -6.89 -7.19
C PRO A 54 35.48 -6.92 -5.82
N GLY A 55 36.00 -8.09 -5.44
CA GLY A 55 36.65 -8.33 -4.14
C GLY A 55 35.72 -8.87 -3.05
N PHE A 56 34.40 -8.87 -3.25
CA PHE A 56 33.43 -9.41 -2.28
C PHE A 56 32.54 -10.48 -2.91
N ARG A 57 32.36 -11.59 -2.19
CA ARG A 57 31.37 -12.60 -2.58
C ARG A 57 29.96 -12.00 -2.50
N LYS A 58 29.08 -12.37 -3.44
CA LYS A 58 27.64 -12.01 -3.46
C LYS A 58 27.04 -12.06 -2.05
N GLY A 59 26.34 -11.01 -1.65
CA GLY A 59 25.69 -10.88 -0.34
C GLY A 59 26.59 -10.54 0.85
N LYS A 60 27.91 -10.45 0.67
CA LYS A 60 28.90 -10.16 1.74
C LYS A 60 29.61 -8.82 1.57
N ALA A 61 29.20 -8.01 0.60
CA ALA A 61 29.77 -6.69 0.41
C ALA A 61 29.31 -5.70 1.52
N PRO A 62 30.16 -4.74 1.93
CA PRO A 62 29.81 -3.73 2.90
C PRO A 62 28.68 -2.81 2.40
N THR A 63 27.78 -2.44 3.31
CA THR A 63 26.61 -1.58 3.03
C THR A 63 27.00 -0.23 2.41
N ASP A 64 28.07 0.40 2.90
CA ASP A 64 28.55 1.71 2.41
C ASP A 64 28.97 1.67 0.93
N MET A 65 29.61 0.57 0.51
CA MET A 65 30.06 0.40 -0.86
C MET A 65 28.90 0.13 -1.82
N ILE A 66 27.89 -0.62 -1.36
CA ILE A 66 26.66 -0.87 -2.11
C ILE A 66 25.89 0.43 -2.32
N LEU A 67 25.73 1.24 -1.26
CA LEU A 67 25.07 2.54 -1.35
C LEU A 67 25.78 3.46 -2.34
N LYS A 68 27.12 3.51 -2.34
CA LYS A 68 27.89 4.36 -3.26
C LYS A 68 27.79 3.94 -4.73
N LYS A 69 27.81 2.63 -5.02
CA LYS A 69 27.82 2.13 -6.41
C LYS A 69 26.43 1.84 -6.97
N PHE A 70 25.50 1.43 -6.13
CA PHE A 70 24.19 0.93 -6.51
C PHE A 70 23.04 1.73 -5.89
N GLN A 71 23.29 3.01 -5.55
CA GLN A 71 22.26 3.91 -5.04
C GLN A 71 20.93 3.86 -5.83
N PRO A 72 20.91 3.99 -7.17
CA PRO A 72 19.64 4.02 -7.91
C PRO A 72 18.88 2.69 -7.81
N GLN A 73 19.58 1.57 -7.75
CA GLN A 73 18.95 0.25 -7.59
C GLN A 73 18.40 0.07 -6.16
N VAL A 74 19.13 0.54 -5.15
CA VAL A 74 18.67 0.54 -3.76
C VAL A 74 17.44 1.42 -3.60
N GLU A 75 17.40 2.59 -4.24
CA GLU A 75 16.23 3.47 -4.21
C GLU A 75 15.02 2.83 -4.88
N GLU A 76 15.17 2.19 -6.04
CA GLU A 76 14.06 1.50 -6.70
C GLU A 76 13.52 0.34 -5.86
N GLN A 77 14.42 -0.49 -5.31
CA GLN A 77 14.03 -1.59 -4.43
C GLN A 77 13.39 -1.08 -3.14
N PHE A 78 13.90 0.02 -2.58
CA PHE A 78 13.32 0.67 -1.42
C PHE A 78 11.89 1.14 -1.69
N LYS A 79 11.64 1.81 -2.82
CA LYS A 79 10.30 2.29 -3.22
C LYS A 79 9.28 1.16 -3.27
N ARG A 80 9.65 0.03 -3.86
CA ARG A 80 8.78 -1.16 -3.92
C ARG A 80 8.54 -1.72 -2.51
N LYS A 81 9.62 -1.90 -1.75
CA LYS A 81 9.55 -2.53 -0.42
C LYS A 81 8.76 -1.71 0.58
N ILE A 82 8.96 -0.40 0.60
CA ILE A 82 8.22 0.47 1.52
C ILE A 82 6.74 0.52 1.14
N ALA A 83 6.42 0.48 -0.15
CA ALA A 83 5.03 0.39 -0.62
C ALA A 83 4.37 -0.92 -0.14
N ASP A 84 5.05 -2.07 -0.31
CA ASP A 84 4.54 -3.37 0.15
C ASP A 84 4.32 -3.40 1.66
N ILE A 85 5.30 -2.95 2.45
CA ILE A 85 5.22 -2.95 3.92
C ILE A 85 4.09 -2.02 4.38
N ALA A 86 4.04 -0.80 3.84
CA ALA A 86 3.00 0.17 4.19
C ALA A 86 1.60 -0.32 3.80
N PHE A 87 1.47 -0.99 2.65
CA PHE A 87 0.21 -1.55 2.20
C PHE A 87 -0.26 -2.69 3.11
N ILE A 88 0.62 -3.63 3.46
CA ILE A 88 0.29 -4.74 4.38
C ILE A 88 -0.14 -4.21 5.76
N GLU A 89 0.54 -3.20 6.28
CA GLU A 89 0.14 -2.59 7.55
C GLU A 89 -1.19 -1.85 7.43
N ALA A 90 -1.44 -1.19 6.30
CA ALA A 90 -2.73 -0.54 6.04
C ALA A 90 -3.88 -1.54 5.89
N GLU A 91 -3.66 -2.66 5.22
CA GLU A 91 -4.64 -3.74 5.08
C GLU A 91 -5.02 -4.31 6.45
N LYS A 92 -4.03 -4.59 7.32
CA LYS A 92 -4.30 -5.10 8.68
C LYS A 92 -5.13 -4.13 9.53
N LEU A 93 -4.88 -2.83 9.39
CA LEU A 93 -5.57 -1.78 10.15
C LEU A 93 -6.99 -1.55 9.63
N CYS A 94 -7.14 -1.39 8.32
CA CYS A 94 -8.42 -0.99 7.74
C CYS A 94 -9.36 -2.18 7.51
N LYS A 95 -8.86 -3.43 7.47
CA LYS A 95 -9.64 -4.65 7.18
C LYS A 95 -10.60 -4.47 5.99
N LEU A 96 -10.16 -3.73 4.97
CA LEU A 96 -11.00 -3.43 3.81
C LEU A 96 -11.17 -4.71 2.98
N PRO A 97 -12.36 -4.96 2.41
CA PRO A 97 -12.57 -6.03 1.44
C PRO A 97 -11.88 -5.64 0.13
N ILE A 98 -10.57 -5.79 0.09
CA ILE A 98 -9.76 -5.60 -1.11
C ILE A 98 -10.11 -6.76 -2.04
N LEU A 99 -10.40 -6.45 -3.30
CA LEU A 99 -10.60 -7.45 -4.35
C LEU A 99 -9.32 -8.28 -4.51
N SER A 100 -9.29 -9.44 -3.85
CA SER A 100 -8.11 -10.26 -3.53
C SER A 100 -7.27 -10.70 -4.75
N ASN A 101 -7.78 -10.62 -5.98
CA ASN A 101 -7.23 -11.45 -7.06
C ASN A 101 -6.80 -10.70 -8.33
N SER A 102 -7.11 -9.41 -8.51
CA SER A 102 -6.81 -8.70 -9.78
C SER A 102 -6.80 -7.17 -9.73
N SER A 103 -6.99 -6.53 -8.57
CA SER A 103 -6.94 -5.07 -8.49
C SER A 103 -5.53 -4.59 -8.80
N ARG A 104 -5.38 -3.79 -9.85
CA ARG A 104 -4.14 -3.04 -10.11
C ARG A 104 -3.99 -2.00 -9.01
N ILE A 105 -3.37 -2.38 -7.91
CA ILE A 105 -3.00 -1.44 -6.86
C ILE A 105 -1.94 -0.53 -7.45
N SER A 106 -2.33 0.72 -7.71
CA SER A 106 -1.39 1.75 -8.11
C SER A 106 -0.87 2.43 -6.85
N PHE A 107 0.44 2.56 -6.73
CA PHE A 107 1.07 3.30 -5.65
C PHE A 107 1.91 4.44 -6.22
N ASP A 108 1.87 5.57 -5.56
CA ASP A 108 2.66 6.74 -5.85
C ASP A 108 3.39 7.17 -4.57
N LEU A 109 4.72 7.16 -4.62
CA LEU A 109 5.55 7.67 -3.53
C LEU A 109 5.74 9.17 -3.75
N LYS A 110 4.97 9.99 -3.01
CA LYS A 110 5.04 11.44 -3.15
C LYS A 110 6.32 12.02 -2.58
N GLU A 111 6.62 11.65 -1.34
CA GLU A 111 7.75 12.18 -0.59
C GLU A 111 8.31 11.08 0.31
N TYR A 112 9.63 11.00 0.39
CA TYR A 112 10.30 10.18 1.40
C TYR A 112 11.50 10.95 1.95
N SER A 113 11.60 11.00 3.26
CA SER A 113 12.73 11.56 4.00
C SER A 113 13.10 10.60 5.11
N LYS A 114 14.40 10.46 5.38
CA LYS A 114 14.86 9.67 6.54
C LYS A 114 14.44 10.30 7.87
N GLU A 115 14.11 11.59 7.86
CA GLU A 115 13.78 12.40 9.03
C GLU A 115 12.26 12.51 9.22
N ASP A 116 11.52 12.86 8.16
CA ASP A 116 10.05 13.04 8.20
C ASP A 116 9.22 11.78 7.88
N GLY A 117 9.86 10.68 7.47
CA GLY A 117 9.17 9.45 7.07
C GLY A 117 8.79 9.43 5.57
N ALA A 118 7.86 8.54 5.19
CA ALA A 118 7.45 8.37 3.79
C ALA A 118 5.94 8.54 3.61
N LYS A 119 5.55 9.37 2.64
CA LYS A 119 4.15 9.56 2.23
C LYS A 119 3.88 8.77 0.95
N LEU A 120 3.06 7.75 1.07
CA LEU A 120 2.62 6.88 0.00
C LEU A 120 1.14 7.12 -0.28
N LYS A 121 0.78 7.17 -1.55
CA LYS A 121 -0.61 7.18 -1.99
C LYS A 121 -0.90 5.88 -2.73
N PHE A 122 -1.86 5.11 -2.25
CA PHE A 122 -2.36 3.92 -2.92
C PHE A 122 -3.75 4.20 -3.50
N SER A 123 -4.04 3.63 -4.66
CA SER A 123 -5.37 3.67 -5.27
C SER A 123 -5.73 2.28 -5.79
N PHE A 124 -6.89 1.78 -5.36
CA PHE A 124 -7.41 0.45 -5.70
C PHE A 124 -8.94 0.44 -5.70
N GLU A 125 -9.51 -0.58 -6.34
CA GLU A 125 -10.95 -0.82 -6.39
C GLU A 125 -11.37 -1.76 -5.25
N ILE A 126 -12.51 -1.46 -4.62
CA ILE A 126 -13.15 -2.26 -3.58
C ILE A 126 -14.46 -2.88 -4.07
N GLU A 127 -14.90 -3.93 -3.37
CA GLU A 127 -16.22 -4.52 -3.63
C GLU A 127 -17.35 -3.52 -3.32
N PRO A 128 -18.39 -3.44 -4.17
CA PRO A 128 -19.53 -2.58 -3.91
C PRO A 128 -20.30 -3.10 -2.69
N THR A 129 -20.65 -2.19 -1.79
CA THR A 129 -21.54 -2.50 -0.67
C THR A 129 -22.95 -2.73 -1.22
N ILE A 130 -23.42 -3.98 -1.19
CA ILE A 130 -24.77 -4.31 -1.64
C ILE A 130 -25.76 -3.76 -0.59
N PRO A 131 -26.70 -2.88 -0.96
CA PRO A 131 -27.72 -2.43 -0.03
C PRO A 131 -28.61 -3.61 0.35
N THR A 132 -28.87 -3.79 1.63
CA THR A 132 -29.87 -4.76 2.09
C THR A 132 -31.24 -4.23 1.71
N VAL A 133 -31.92 -4.92 0.79
CA VAL A 133 -33.29 -4.59 0.37
C VAL A 133 -34.25 -5.41 1.22
N ASP A 134 -35.18 -4.73 1.90
CA ASP A 134 -36.24 -5.41 2.64
C ASP A 134 -37.25 -6.03 1.65
N PRO A 135 -37.51 -7.35 1.72
CA PRO A 135 -38.43 -8.02 0.79
C PRO A 135 -39.89 -7.61 0.95
N LYS A 136 -40.23 -6.82 1.98
CA LYS A 136 -41.58 -6.31 2.24
C LYS A 136 -41.98 -5.15 1.33
N ASP A 137 -41.02 -4.44 0.75
CA ASP A 137 -41.27 -3.37 -0.22
C ASP A 137 -41.57 -3.89 -1.63
N PHE A 138 -41.32 -5.18 -1.87
CA PHE A 138 -41.58 -5.82 -3.16
C PHE A 138 -43.06 -6.24 -3.27
N LYS A 139 -43.87 -5.39 -3.89
CA LYS A 139 -45.25 -5.75 -4.28
C LYS A 139 -45.24 -6.43 -5.65
N LEU A 140 -45.53 -7.73 -5.66
CA LEU A 140 -45.75 -8.51 -6.88
C LEU A 140 -47.15 -8.24 -7.41
N GLU A 141 -47.27 -7.67 -8.60
CA GLU A 141 -48.53 -7.64 -9.33
C GLU A 141 -48.64 -8.93 -10.18
N ALA A 142 -49.66 -9.74 -9.89
CA ALA A 142 -49.96 -10.94 -10.65
C ALA A 142 -50.52 -10.54 -12.02
N ILE A 143 -49.78 -10.85 -13.09
CA ILE A 143 -50.25 -10.65 -14.46
C ILE A 143 -51.26 -11.76 -14.78
N THR A 144 -52.54 -11.43 -14.81
CA THR A 144 -53.59 -12.31 -15.33
C THR A 144 -53.35 -12.51 -16.83
N LYS A 145 -52.94 -13.72 -17.24
CA LYS A 145 -52.87 -14.10 -18.66
C LYS A 145 -54.26 -13.91 -19.28
N LYS A 146 -54.29 -13.18 -20.40
CA LYS A 146 -55.46 -12.96 -21.25
C LYS A 146 -55.70 -14.14 -22.18
#